data_AF-A0A702BTE3-F1
#
_entry.id   AF-A0A702BTE3-F1
#
_cell.length_a   1.000
_cell.length_b   1.000
_cell.length_c   1.000
_cell.angle_alpha   90.00
_cell.angle_beta   90.00
_cell.angle_gamma   90.00
#
_symmetry.space_group_name_H-M   'P 1'
#
loop_
_entity.id
_entity.type
_entity.pdbx_description
1 polymer ?
#
loop_
_entity_poly.entity_id
_entity_poly.type
_entity_poly.pdbx_seq_one_letter_code
_entity_poly.pdbx_strand_id
1 'polypeptide(L)' 'MSSKGLRFTLEVDGLMQTATAVTAFSLYQSHSTPFVLEADIASGLPDLVAADFLEKNA' A
#
# COMPACT_ATOMS: atom_id res chain seq x y z
N MET A 1 13.72 -4.40 -23.19
CA MET A 1 13.38 -4.44 -21.75
C MET A 1 12.77 -3.11 -21.37
N SER A 2 11.46 -3.06 -21.09
CA SER A 2 10.79 -1.81 -20.68
C SER A 2 11.30 -1.40 -19.30
N SER A 3 12.08 -0.32 -19.23
CA SER A 3 12.60 0.30 -17.99
C SER A 3 11.52 1.06 -17.21
N LYS A 4 10.28 0.56 -17.25
CA LYS A 4 9.25 1.03 -16.33
C LYS A 4 9.45 0.25 -15.04
N GLY A 5 10.05 0.91 -14.05
CA GLY A 5 10.14 0.37 -12.69
C GLY A 5 8.77 -0.07 -12.19
N LEU A 6 8.77 -0.97 -11.21
CA LEU A 6 7.54 -1.49 -10.61
C LEU A 6 6.74 -0.33 -10.02
N ARG A 7 5.45 -0.24 -10.36
CA ARG A 7 4.54 0.78 -9.85
C ARG A 7 3.44 0.07 -9.09
N PHE A 8 3.19 0.55 -7.87
CA PHE A 8 2.12 0.08 -7.02
C PHE A 8 1.12 1.22 -6.84
N THR A 9 -0.16 0.87 -6.88
CA THR A 9 -1.26 1.75 -6.47
C THR A 9 -1.91 1.08 -5.29
N LEU A 10 -1.98 1.78 -4.15
CA LEU A 10 -2.76 1.35 -3.00
C LEU A 10 -4.14 1.98 -3.11
N GLU A 11 -5.16 1.15 -3.31
CA GLU A 11 -6.56 1.57 -3.28
C GLU A 11 -7.18 1.03 -1.99
N VAL A 12 -7.74 1.94 -1.17
CA VAL A 12 -8.42 1.57 0.07
C VAL A 12 -9.87 2.00 -0.01
N ASP A 13 -10.78 1.03 0.13
CA ASP A 13 -12.21 1.26 0.04
C ASP A 13 -12.70 2.30 1.06
N GLY A 14 -13.34 3.36 0.56
CA GLY A 14 -13.91 4.41 1.39
C GLY A 14 -12.93 5.53 1.79
N LEU A 15 -11.67 5.48 1.35
CA LEU A 15 -10.70 6.56 1.57
C LEU A 15 -10.37 7.29 0.25
N MET A 16 -10.43 8.62 0.28
CA MET A 16 -9.98 9.45 -0.86
C MET A 16 -8.46 9.39 -1.00
N GLN A 17 -7.98 9.14 -2.22
CA GLN A 17 -6.55 9.08 -2.54
C GLN A 17 -5.79 10.37 -2.19
N THR A 18 -6.44 11.53 -2.23
CA THR A 18 -5.81 12.82 -1.89
C THR A 18 -5.58 13.01 -0.40
N ALA A 19 -6.16 12.18 0.45
CA ALA A 19 -6.05 12.28 1.90
C ALA A 19 -4.99 11.34 2.50
N THR A 20 -4.43 10.44 1.69
CA THR A 20 -3.54 9.36 2.12
C THR A 20 -2.35 9.26 1.18
N ALA A 21 -1.14 9.12 1.72
CA ALA A 21 0.09 8.98 0.95
C ALA A 21 0.91 7.79 1.46
N VAL A 22 1.45 7.00 0.53
CA VAL A 22 2.50 6.02 0.84
C VAL A 22 3.82 6.78 0.93
N THR A 23 4.46 6.76 2.10
CA THR A 23 5.70 7.51 2.37
C THR A 23 6.94 6.67 2.14
N ALA A 24 6.86 5.36 2.38
CA ALA A 24 7.91 4.40 2.12
C ALA A 24 7.30 3.03 1.77
N PHE A 25 8.05 2.21 1.05
CA PHE A 25 7.66 0.82 0.81
C PHE A 25 8.88 -0.08 0.61
N SER A 26 8.71 -1.36 0.95
CA SER A 26 9.67 -2.43 0.68
C SER A 26 8.94 -3.61 0.04
N LEU A 27 9.51 -4.17 -1.03
CA LEU A 27 9.00 -5.38 -1.68
C LEU A 27 9.99 -6.51 -1.51
N TYR A 28 9.54 -7.58 -0.87
CA TYR A 28 10.28 -8.82 -0.74
C TYR A 28 9.65 -9.86 -1.68
N GLN A 29 10.42 -10.34 -2.64
CA GLN A 29 9.98 -11.38 -3.57
C GLN A 29 11.03 -12.47 -3.67
N SER A 30 10.57 -13.71 -3.75
CA SER A 30 11.39 -14.87 -4.07
C SER A 30 10.64 -15.76 -5.06
N HIS A 31 11.40 -16.54 -5.83
CA HIS A 31 10.81 -17.42 -6.83
C HIS A 31 9.89 -18.45 -6.18
N SER A 32 8.69 -18.59 -6.74
CA SER A 32 7.67 -19.55 -6.29
C SER A 32 7.18 -19.37 -4.85
N THR A 33 7.33 -18.17 -4.28
CA THR A 33 6.71 -17.78 -3.01
C THR A 33 5.82 -16.55 -3.23
N PRO A 34 4.71 -16.39 -2.47
CA PRO A 34 4.01 -15.12 -2.41
C PRO A 34 4.98 -13.98 -2.07
N PHE A 35 4.78 -12.82 -2.67
CA PHE A 35 5.56 -11.63 -2.33
C PHE A 35 4.99 -10.98 -1.06
N VAL A 36 5.83 -10.21 -0.37
CA VAL A 36 5.42 -9.35 0.74
C VAL A 36 5.66 -7.90 0.33
N LEU A 37 4.61 -7.09 0.39
CA LEU A 37 4.67 -5.64 0.23
C LEU A 37 4.45 -4.99 1.59
N GLU A 38 5.48 -4.34 2.11
CA GLU A 38 5.40 -3.47 3.28
C GLU A 38 5.28 -2.03 2.80
N ALA A 39 4.33 -1.28 3.35
CA ALA A 39 4.11 0.12 3.01
C ALA A 39 3.85 0.94 4.28
N ASP A 40 4.56 2.05 4.41
CA ASP A 40 4.29 3.07 5.42
C ASP A 40 3.28 4.07 4.84
N ILE A 41 2.20 4.29 5.56
CA ILE A 41 1.08 5.12 5.12
C ILE A 41 0.94 6.29 6.09
N ALA A 42 0.90 7.50 5.54
CA ALA A 42 0.51 8.70 6.25
C ALA A 42 -0.85 9.18 5.74
N SER A 43 -1.71 9.64 6.65
CA SER A 43 -2.97 10.27 6.29
C SER A 43 -3.09 11.65 6.94
N GLY A 44 -3.71 12.58 6.22
CA GLY A 44 -4.15 13.86 6.77
C GLY A 44 -5.49 13.79 7.49
N LEU A 45 -6.15 12.63 7.48
CA LEU A 45 -7.42 12.42 8.18
C LEU A 45 -7.16 12.05 9.64
N PRO A 46 -7.91 12.64 10.59
CA PRO A 46 -7.85 12.22 11.99
C PRO A 46 -8.48 10.83 12.17
N ASP A 47 -8.17 10.19 13.30
CA ASP A 47 -8.82 8.98 13.81
C ASP A 47 -8.75 7.72 12.91
N LEU A 48 -7.82 7.68 11.96
CA LEU A 48 -7.51 6.45 11.22
C LEU A 48 -6.49 5.59 11.96
N VAL A 49 -6.75 4.28 11.98
CA VAL A 49 -5.85 3.25 12.50
C VAL A 49 -5.37 2.34 11.37
N ALA A 50 -4.28 1.60 11.61
CA ALA A 50 -3.72 0.69 10.60
C ALA A 50 -4.75 -0.30 10.03
N ALA A 51 -5.72 -0.75 10.86
CA ALA A 51 -6.78 -1.65 10.44
C ALA A 51 -7.73 -1.07 9.37
N ASP A 52 -7.84 0.27 9.28
CA ASP A 52 -8.68 0.92 8.27
C ASP A 52 -8.11 0.82 6.85
N PHE A 53 -6.81 0.50 6.75
CA PHE A 53 -6.10 0.33 5.47
C PHE A 53 -5.94 -1.14 5.06
N LEU A 54 -6.33 -2.09 5.93
CA LEU A 54 -6.27 -3.51 5.63
C LEU A 54 -7.50 -3.94 4.85
N GLU A 55 -7.32 -4.90 3.94
CA GLU A 55 -8.41 -5.48 3.16
C GLU A 55 -9.45 -6.08 4.12
N LYS A 56 -10.71 -5.65 4.01
CA LYS A 56 -11.78 -6.01 4.97
C LYS A 56 -12.18 -7.49 4.90
N ASN A 57 -11.70 -8.25 3.92
CA ASN A 57 -12.08 -9.63 3.65
C ASN A 57 -10.85 -10.52 3.34
N ALA A 58 -9.79 -10.40 4.14
CA ALA A 58 -8.64 -11.30 4.06
C ALA A 58 -8.99 -12.75 4.42
#